data_AF-A0A924XXH6-F1
#
_entry.id   AF-A0A924XXH6-F1
#
_cell.length_a   1.000
_cell.length_b   1.000
_cell.length_c   1.000
_cell.angle_alpha   90.00
_cell.angle_beta   90.00
_cell.angle_gamma   90.00
#
_symmetry.space_group_name_H-M   'P 1'
#
loop_
_entity.id
_entity.type
_entity.pdbx_description
1 polymer ?
#
loop_
_entity_poly.entity_id
_entity_poly.type
_entity_poly.pdbx_seq_one_letter_code
_entity_poly.pdbx_strand_id
1 'polypeptide(L)'
;MDNQRLARLCGAMDGNLRQIETAMNVEIARRGAHFSVRGERRQAERAARAIGKFYERAADELTIDDVQLGLAELMHERPVPAAKA
;
A
#
# COMPACT_ATOMS: atom_id res chain seq x y z
N MET A 1 15.65 -8.10 -6.88
CA MET A 1 14.80 -7.01 -6.37
C MET A 1 14.72 -5.94 -7.42
N ASP A 2 13.52 -5.44 -7.70
CA ASP A 2 13.32 -4.33 -8.64
C ASP A 2 13.27 -3.00 -7.86
N ASN A 3 14.43 -2.32 -7.83
CA ASN A 3 14.59 -1.08 -7.08
C ASN A 3 13.79 0.08 -7.70
N GLN A 4 13.57 0.06 -9.01
CA GLN A 4 12.81 1.10 -9.71
C GLN A 4 11.33 1.00 -9.36
N ARG A 5 10.79 -0.23 -9.34
CA ARG A 5 9.45 -0.53 -8.87
C ARG A 5 9.23 -0.15 -7.41
N LEU A 6 10.21 -0.44 -6.54
CA LEU A 6 10.16 -0.02 -5.13
C LEU A 6 10.19 1.51 -4.99
N ALA A 7 11.00 2.21 -5.80
CA ALA A 7 11.04 3.67 -5.78
C ALA A 7 9.69 4.28 -6.19
N ARG A 8 9.05 3.75 -7.24
CA ARG A 8 7.70 4.14 -7.67
C ARG A 8 6.65 3.88 -6.59
N LEU A 9 6.64 2.68 -6.02
CA LEU A 9 5.74 2.31 -4.92
C LEU A 9 5.85 3.31 -3.76
N CYS A 10 7.07 3.62 -3.32
CA CYS A 10 7.26 4.44 -2.13
C CYS A 10 7.04 5.93 -2.42
N GLY A 11 7.30 6.37 -3.65
CA GLY A 11 7.23 7.77 -4.04
C GLY A 11 8.35 8.61 -3.41
N ALA A 12 8.33 9.91 -3.72
CA ALA A 12 9.32 10.85 -3.18
C ALA A 12 9.24 10.89 -1.66
N MET A 13 10.38 10.64 -0.99
CA MET A 13 10.49 10.60 0.47
C MET A 13 9.42 9.70 1.12
N ASP A 14 9.10 8.54 0.56
CA ASP A 14 8.04 7.63 1.07
C ASP A 14 6.62 8.24 1.09
N GLY A 15 6.36 9.26 0.26
CA GLY A 15 5.07 9.98 0.21
C GLY A 15 3.86 9.10 -0.08
N ASN A 16 4.01 8.03 -0.86
CA ASN A 16 2.92 7.10 -1.13
C ASN A 16 2.63 6.20 0.08
N LEU A 17 3.67 5.81 0.84
CA LEU A 17 3.50 5.05 2.08
C LEU A 17 2.74 5.88 3.12
N ARG A 18 3.07 7.17 3.27
CA ARG A 18 2.33 8.09 4.15
C ARG A 18 0.85 8.24 3.79
N GLN A 19 0.52 8.20 2.50
CA GLN A 19 -0.88 8.22 2.07
C GLN A 19 -1.62 6.94 2.49
N ILE A 20 -0.98 5.78 2.37
CA ILE A 20 -1.55 4.51 2.86
C ILE A 20 -1.73 4.54 4.38
N GLU A 21 -0.71 4.99 5.12
CA GLU A 21 -0.75 5.16 6.59
C GLU A 21 -1.96 6.00 7.01
N THR A 22 -2.13 7.16 6.37
CA THR A 22 -3.22 8.11 6.67
C THR A 22 -4.58 7.51 6.34
N ALA A 23 -4.74 6.92 5.14
CA ALA A 23 -6.00 6.36 4.70
C ALA A 23 -6.49 5.22 5.61
N MET A 24 -5.56 4.43 6.16
CA MET A 24 -5.89 3.25 6.93
C MET A 24 -5.66 3.39 8.43
N ASN A 25 -5.15 4.53 8.91
CA ASN A 25 -4.81 4.75 10.31
C ASN A 25 -3.84 3.67 10.84
N VAL A 26 -2.73 3.47 10.12
CA VAL A 26 -1.66 2.51 10.43
C VAL A 26 -0.29 3.17 10.33
N GLU A 27 0.73 2.52 10.87
CA GLU A 27 2.15 2.87 10.67
C GLU A 27 2.82 1.85 9.74
N ILE A 28 3.67 2.31 8.83
CA ILE A 28 4.42 1.51 7.87
C ILE A 28 5.92 1.80 8.03
N ALA A 29 6.68 0.81 8.50
CA ALA A 29 8.14 0.86 8.51
C ALA A 29 8.72 0.14 7.28
N ARG A 30 9.63 0.81 6.57
CA ARG A 30 10.31 0.26 5.38
C ARG A 30 11.77 -0.05 5.67
N ARG A 31 12.23 -1.25 5.26
CA ARG A 31 13.64 -1.66 5.23
C ARG A 31 13.93 -2.36 3.90
N GLY A 32 14.43 -1.60 2.91
CA GLY A 32 14.62 -2.11 1.55
C GLY A 32 13.28 -2.46 0.90
N ALA A 33 13.08 -3.75 0.60
CA ALA A 33 11.80 -4.30 0.10
C ALA A 33 10.93 -4.95 1.19
N HIS A 34 11.34 -4.88 2.45
CA HIS A 34 10.53 -5.36 3.57
C HIS A 34 9.72 -4.22 4.16
N PHE A 35 8.41 -4.44 4.31
CA PHE A 35 7.47 -3.50 4.90
C PHE A 35 6.82 -4.14 6.12
N SER A 36 6.86 -3.43 7.24
CA SER A 36 6.19 -3.82 8.48
C SER A 36 5.03 -2.87 8.72
N VAL A 37 3.82 -3.41 8.84
CA VAL A 37 2.60 -2.62 9.06
C VAL A 37 2.12 -2.83 10.51
N ARG A 38 1.79 -1.75 11.20
CA ARG A 38 1.28 -1.77 12.58
C ARG A 38 0.01 -0.93 12.69
N GLY A 39 -0.97 -1.42 13.45
CA GLY A 39 -2.25 -0.76 13.66
C GLY A 39 -3.33 -1.76 14.04
N GLU A 40 -4.60 -1.33 13.95
CA GLU A 40 -5.73 -2.25 14.08
C GLU A 40 -5.63 -3.36 13.02
N ARG A 41 -5.92 -4.61 13.41
CA ARG A 41 -5.64 -5.79 12.58
C ARG A 41 -6.24 -5.70 11.17
N ARG A 42 -7.52 -5.32 11.04
CA ARG A 42 -8.17 -5.21 9.72
C ARG A 42 -7.56 -4.10 8.89
N GLN A 43 -7.22 -2.97 9.51
CA GLN A 43 -6.57 -1.86 8.82
C GLN A 43 -5.14 -2.21 8.39
N ALA A 44 -4.38 -2.92 9.22
CA ALA A 44 -3.05 -3.42 8.86
C ALA A 44 -3.11 -4.42 7.69
N GLU A 45 -4.08 -5.32 7.68
CA GLU A 45 -4.32 -6.25 6.56
C GLU A 45 -4.69 -5.49 5.27
N ARG A 46 -5.52 -4.45 5.36
CA ARG A 46 -5.86 -3.59 4.21
C ARG A 46 -4.64 -2.84 3.68
N ALA A 47 -3.77 -2.34 4.56
CA ALA A 47 -2.58 -1.59 4.16
C ALA A 47 -1.54 -2.49 3.52
N ALA A 48 -1.38 -3.72 4.03
CA ALA A 48 -0.58 -4.74 3.36
C ALA A 48 -1.11 -5.06 1.96
N ARG A 49 -2.44 -5.16 1.79
CA ARG A 49 -3.06 -5.35 0.46
C ARG A 49 -2.80 -4.15 -0.45
N ALA A 50 -2.89 -2.93 0.06
CA ALA A 50 -2.60 -1.72 -0.69
C ALA A 50 -1.15 -1.70 -1.21
N ILE A 51 -0.18 -2.01 -0.33
CA ILE A 51 1.23 -2.11 -0.69
C ILE A 51 1.42 -3.14 -1.81
N GLY A 52 0.79 -4.32 -1.71
CA GLY A 52 0.83 -5.33 -2.76
C GLY A 52 0.25 -4.83 -4.10
N LYS A 53 -0.96 -4.25 -4.09
CA LYS A 53 -1.65 -3.73 -5.28
C LYS A 53 -0.83 -2.63 -5.97
N PHE A 54 -0.26 -1.71 -5.20
CA PHE A 54 0.58 -0.64 -5.76
C PHE A 54 1.95 -1.12 -6.20
N TYR A 55 2.53 -2.11 -5.51
CA TYR A 55 3.75 -2.76 -6.00
C TYR A 55 3.47 -3.40 -7.36
N GLU A 56 2.35 -4.13 -7.49
CA GLU A 56 1.92 -4.72 -8.76
C GLU A 56 1.88 -3.69 -9.90
N ARG A 57 1.14 -2.60 -9.69
CA ARG A 57 1.03 -1.49 -10.66
C ARG A 57 2.35 -0.78 -10.96
N ALA A 58 3.26 -0.70 -9.99
CA ALA A 58 4.56 -0.05 -10.15
C ALA A 58 5.53 -0.76 -11.12
N ALA A 59 5.15 -1.92 -11.69
CA ALA A 59 5.89 -2.55 -12.78
C ALA A 59 6.01 -1.61 -13.98
N ASP A 60 4.92 -0.90 -14.30
CA ASP A 60 4.86 0.09 -15.37
C ASP A 60 4.99 1.51 -14.78
N GLU A 61 3.96 2.34 -14.93
CA GLU A 61 3.87 3.67 -14.34
C GLU A 61 2.91 3.64 -13.15
N LEU A 62 3.28 4.32 -12.06
CA LEU A 62 2.43 4.52 -10.90
C LEU A 62 2.43 6.01 -10.57
N THR A 63 1.40 6.70 -11.03
CA THR A 63 1.23 8.14 -10.77
C THR A 63 0.65 8.37 -9.38
N ILE A 64 0.68 9.62 -8.91
CA ILE A 64 0.04 10.00 -7.64
C ILE A 64 -1.47 9.79 -7.73
N ASP A 65 -2.08 10.11 -8.87
CA ASP A 65 -3.52 9.94 -9.09
C ASP A 65 -3.94 8.47 -9.02
N ASP A 66 -3.10 7.55 -9.54
CA ASP A 66 -3.33 6.10 -9.42
C ASP A 66 -3.32 5.62 -7.97
N VAL A 67 -2.45 6.20 -7.14
CA VAL A 67 -2.36 5.89 -5.71
C VAL A 67 -3.60 6.42 -4.99
N GLN A 68 -3.98 7.67 -5.24
CA GLN A 68 -5.16 8.29 -4.61
C GLN A 68 -6.45 7.57 -5.00
N LEU A 69 -6.65 7.28 -6.29
CA LEU A 69 -7.79 6.52 -6.79
C LEU A 69 -7.80 5.11 -6.20
N GLY A 70 -6.66 4.40 -6.23
CA GLY A 70 -6.56 3.06 -5.68
C GLY A 70 -6.82 3.01 -4.17
N LEU A 71 -6.41 4.03 -3.41
CA LEU A 71 -6.74 4.15 -1.99
C LEU A 71 -8.23 4.38 -1.78
N ALA A 72 -8.86 5.27 -2.53
CA ALA A 72 -10.30 5.50 -2.47
C ALA A 72 -11.07 4.20 -2.75
N GLU A 73 -10.70 3.46 -3.80
CA GLU A 73 -11.27 2.14 -4.12
C GLU A 73 -11.13 1.17 -2.95
N LEU A 74 -9.93 1.00 -2.40
CA LEU A 74 -9.66 0.10 -1.27
C LEU A 74 -10.41 0.51 0.00
N MET A 75 -10.69 1.81 0.16
CA MET A 75 -11.47 2.37 1.26
C MET A 75 -12.96 2.03 1.14
N HIS A 76 -13.49 2.03 -0.08
CA HIS A 76 -14.88 1.66 -0.40
C HIS A 76 -15.09 0.16 -0.63
N GLU A 77 -14.02 -0.61 -0.89
CA GLU A 77 -14.08 -2.06 -1.07
C GLU A 77 -14.61 -2.73 0.21
N ARG A 78 -15.74 -3.41 0.05
CA ARG A 78 -16.33 -4.27 1.07
C ARG A 78 -15.30 -5.38 1.40
N PRO A 79 -15.02 -5.68 2.68
CA PRO A 79 -14.00 -6.66 3.02
C PRO A 79 -14.30 -8.00 2.36
N VAL A 80 -13.37 -8.49 1.55
CA VAL A 80 -13.42 -9.85 1.00
C VAL A 80 -13.37 -10.79 2.20
N PRO A 81 -14.33 -11.73 2.36
CA PRO A 81 -14.29 -12.66 3.46
C PRO A 81 -12.95 -13.40 3.42
N ALA A 82 -12.23 -13.37 4.54
CA ALA A 82 -10.94 -14.04 4.66
C ALA A 82 -11.10 -15.48 4.20
N ALA A 83 -10.38 -15.85 3.12
CA ALA A 83 -10.37 -17.21 2.63
C ALA A 83 -9.81 -18.09 3.77
N LYS A 84 -10.68 -18.92 4.35
CA LYS A 84 -10.28 -19.98 5.28
C LYS A 84 -9.52 -21.03 4.46
N ALA A 85 -8.27 -21.27 4.83
CA ALA A 85 -7.55 -22.51 4.53
C ALA A 85 -7.81 -23.53 5.65
#